data_AF-A0A9D4A634-F1
#
_entry.id   AF-A0A9D4A634-F1
#
_cell.length_a   1.000
_cell.length_b   1.000
_cell.length_c   1.000
_cell.angle_alpha   90.00
_cell.angle_beta   90.00
_cell.angle_gamma   90.00
#
_symmetry.space_group_name_H-M   'P 1'
#
loop_
_entity.id
_entity.type
_entity.pdbx_description
1 polymer ?
#
loop_
_entity_poly.entity_id
_entity_poly.type
_entity_poly.pdbx_seq_one_letter_code
_entity_poly.pdbx_strand_id
1 'polypeptide(L)'
;MTLLTLSSSIPGLKPSYCSGNVCHPTQEQIAVFFVALYMIALGTGGIKPCVSSFGADQFDETDEIERKRKSSFFNWFYFSINIGALVASSVLIWIQMNVGWDWGFGIPAVAMAIAVVFFFAGSRTYRLQKPGGSPLTRIAQVIVASFKKL
;
A
#
# COMPACT_ATOMS: atom_id res chain seq x y z
N MET A 1 -7.37 -5.36 -1.80
CA MET A 1 -8.48 -4.54 -2.34
C MET A 1 -9.52 -5.40 -3.03
N THR A 2 -9.14 -6.27 -3.96
CA THR A 2 -10.07 -7.18 -4.66
C THR A 2 -10.96 -8.01 -3.72
N LEU A 3 -10.39 -8.63 -2.67
CA LEU A 3 -11.17 -9.41 -1.69
C LEU A 3 -12.19 -8.55 -0.92
N LEU A 4 -11.84 -7.29 -0.62
CA LEU A 4 -12.71 -6.34 0.06
C LEU A 4 -13.85 -5.87 -0.85
N THR A 5 -13.54 -5.58 -2.13
CA THR A 5 -14.54 -5.27 -3.16
C THR A 5 -15.48 -6.45 -3.41
N LEU A 6 -14.95 -7.67 -3.50
CA LEU A 6 -15.75 -8.89 -3.63
C LEU A 6 -16.68 -9.09 -2.42
N SER A 7 -16.19 -8.81 -1.22
CA SER A 7 -17.01 -8.86 0.00
C SER A 7 -18.13 -7.81 0.04
N SER A 8 -17.96 -6.66 -0.62
CA SER A 8 -19.00 -5.62 -0.68
C SER A 8 -19.98 -5.83 -1.84
N SER A 9 -19.51 -6.41 -2.95
CA SER A 9 -20.28 -6.50 -4.21
C SER A 9 -21.11 -7.77 -4.35
N ILE A 10 -20.73 -8.87 -3.68
CA ILE A 10 -21.45 -10.14 -3.80
C ILE A 10 -22.66 -10.15 -2.86
N PRO A 11 -23.90 -10.34 -3.37
CA PRO A 11 -25.11 -10.38 -2.55
C PRO A 11 -25.10 -11.44 -1.43
N GLY A 12 -24.31 -12.51 -1.56
CA GLY A 12 -24.12 -13.54 -0.54
C GLY A 12 -23.13 -13.20 0.59
N LEU A 13 -22.21 -12.23 0.38
CA LEU A 13 -21.29 -11.74 1.41
C LEU A 13 -21.76 -10.44 2.06
N LYS A 14 -22.79 -9.80 1.49
CA LYS A 14 -23.52 -8.70 2.12
C LYS A 14 -24.45 -9.28 3.20
N PRO A 15 -24.60 -8.64 4.37
CA PRO A 15 -25.55 -9.11 5.38
C PRO A 15 -26.96 -9.14 4.78
N SER A 16 -27.55 -10.34 4.75
CA SER A 16 -28.81 -10.64 4.06
C SER A 16 -30.05 -10.34 4.91
N TYR A 17 -29.89 -10.20 6.23
CA TYR A 17 -30.96 -9.85 7.16
C TYR A 17 -30.72 -8.46 7.76
N CYS A 18 -31.48 -7.48 7.27
CA CYS A 18 -31.51 -6.12 7.81
C CYS A 18 -32.92 -5.81 8.30
N SER A 19 -33.07 -5.56 9.61
CA SER A 19 -34.32 -5.09 10.21
C SER A 19 -34.24 -3.57 10.33
N GLY A 20 -34.66 -2.85 9.29
CA GLY A 20 -34.46 -1.40 9.19
C GLY A 20 -33.01 -1.04 8.92
N ASN A 21 -32.43 -0.13 9.71
CA ASN A 21 -31.03 0.33 9.57
C ASN A 21 -30.00 -0.60 10.23
N VAL A 22 -30.44 -1.68 10.89
CA VAL A 22 -29.55 -2.60 11.62
C VAL A 22 -29.48 -3.92 10.86
N CYS A 23 -28.29 -4.23 10.37
CA CYS A 23 -27.99 -5.48 9.68
C CYS A 23 -27.17 -6.39 10.60
N HIS A 24 -27.55 -7.67 10.67
CA HIS A 24 -26.81 -8.68 11.42
C HIS A 24 -25.94 -9.51 10.47
N PRO A 25 -24.61 -9.31 10.45
CA PRO A 25 -23.72 -10.11 9.63
C PRO A 25 -23.49 -11.49 10.23
N THR A 26 -23.28 -12.50 9.38
CA THR A 26 -22.88 -13.84 9.81
C THR A 26 -21.41 -13.85 10.24
N GLN A 27 -21.00 -14.82 11.08
CA GLN A 27 -19.59 -14.91 11.50
C GLN A 27 -18.63 -15.07 10.32
N GLU A 28 -19.05 -15.79 9.27
CA GLU A 28 -18.25 -15.98 8.06
C GLU A 28 -18.03 -14.67 7.29
N GLN A 29 -19.07 -13.83 7.18
CA GLN A 29 -18.96 -12.51 6.55
C GLN A 29 -18.00 -11.58 7.31
N ILE A 30 -18.07 -11.59 8.64
CA ILE A 30 -17.14 -10.84 9.50
C ILE A 30 -15.71 -11.34 9.31
N ALA A 31 -15.50 -12.67 9.30
CA ALA A 31 -14.18 -13.26 9.15
C ALA A 31 -13.54 -12.88 7.80
N VAL A 32 -14.29 -12.98 6.70
CA VAL A 32 -13.80 -12.60 5.36
C VAL A 32 -13.44 -11.10 5.31
N PHE A 33 -14.28 -10.25 5.92
CA PHE A 33 -14.02 -8.82 5.99
C PHE A 33 -12.72 -8.50 6.75
N PHE A 34 -12.50 -9.11 7.93
CA PHE A 34 -11.27 -8.90 8.69
C PHE A 34 -10.04 -9.45 7.98
N VAL A 35 -10.13 -10.61 7.35
CA VAL A 35 -9.04 -11.16 6.51
C VAL A 35 -8.71 -10.18 5.39
N ALA A 36 -9.71 -9.58 4.74
CA ALA A 36 -9.50 -8.55 3.72
C ALA A 36 -8.72 -7.35 4.28
N LEU A 37 -9.11 -6.85 5.45
CA LEU A 37 -8.46 -5.72 6.11
C LEU A 37 -7.02 -6.04 6.53
N TYR A 38 -6.76 -7.21 7.10
CA TYR A 38 -5.41 -7.63 7.48
C TYR A 38 -4.50 -7.80 6.25
N MET A 39 -5.00 -8.34 5.15
CA MET A 39 -4.23 -8.41 3.91
C MET A 39 -3.90 -7.03 3.34
N ILE A 40 -4.83 -6.07 3.44
CA ILE A 40 -4.58 -4.67 3.07
C ILE A 40 -3.53 -4.04 3.98
N ALA A 41 -3.63 -4.23 5.29
CA ALA A 41 -2.68 -3.70 6.25
C ALA A 41 -1.27 -4.25 6.00
N LEU A 42 -1.15 -5.56 5.76
CA LEU A 42 0.12 -6.22 5.44
C LEU A 42 0.71 -5.71 4.12
N GLY A 43 -0.10 -5.62 3.05
CA GLY A 43 0.36 -5.12 1.76
C GLY A 43 0.79 -3.65 1.80
N THR A 44 -0.01 -2.79 2.43
CA THR A 44 0.31 -1.35 2.55
C THR A 44 1.51 -1.10 3.47
N GLY A 45 1.65 -1.87 4.54
CA GLY A 45 2.80 -1.82 5.44
C GLY A 45 4.10 -2.25 4.76
N GLY A 46 4.04 -3.27 3.90
CA GLY A 46 5.22 -3.73 3.15
C GLY A 46 5.63 -2.78 2.02
N ILE A 47 4.67 -2.29 1.23
CA ILE A 47 4.97 -1.49 0.02
C ILE A 47 5.53 -0.10 0.38
N LYS A 48 5.01 0.56 1.41
CA LYS A 48 5.37 1.94 1.77
C LYS A 48 6.89 2.17 1.94
N PRO A 49 7.62 1.42 2.79
CA PRO A 49 9.07 1.62 2.93
C PRO A 49 9.85 1.13 1.69
N CYS A 50 9.36 0.11 0.99
CA CYS A 50 10.06 -0.44 -0.17
C CYS A 50 10.05 0.51 -1.37
N VAL A 51 8.93 1.19 -1.65
CA VAL A 51 8.81 2.07 -2.83
C VAL A 51 9.69 3.31 -2.70
N SER A 52 9.74 3.94 -1.53
CA SER A 52 10.57 5.13 -1.32
C SER A 52 12.07 4.80 -1.38
N SER A 53 12.50 3.69 -0.76
CA SER A 53 13.88 3.20 -0.86
C SER A 53 14.23 2.82 -2.30
N PHE A 54 13.37 2.05 -2.98
CA PHE A 54 13.62 1.64 -4.36
C PHE A 54 13.71 2.82 -5.33
N GLY A 55 12.88 3.85 -5.14
CA GLY A 55 12.94 5.09 -5.92
C GLY A 55 14.23 5.90 -5.67
N ALA A 56 14.69 5.94 -4.41
CA ALA A 56 15.96 6.57 -4.07
C ALA A 56 17.16 5.85 -4.70
N ASP A 57 17.10 4.52 -4.76
CA ASP A 57 18.15 3.63 -5.27
C ASP A 57 18.39 3.74 -6.79
N GLN A 58 17.50 4.42 -7.51
CA GLN A 58 17.65 4.65 -8.95
C GLN A 58 18.66 5.76 -9.30
N PHE A 59 19.03 6.60 -8.32
CA PHE A 59 19.94 7.72 -8.52
C PHE A 59 21.28 7.43 -7.83
N ASP A 60 22.39 7.69 -8.51
CA ASP A 60 23.72 7.66 -7.90
C ASP A 60 23.92 8.91 -7.04
N GLU A 61 24.37 8.71 -5.79
CA GLU A 61 24.65 9.82 -4.88
C GLU A 61 26.04 10.44 -5.12
N THR A 62 26.91 9.73 -5.84
CA THR A 62 28.27 10.19 -6.15
C THR A 62 28.29 11.20 -7.30
N ASP A 63 27.25 11.23 -8.13
CA ASP A 63 27.06 12.23 -9.19
C ASP A 63 26.21 13.41 -8.68
N GLU A 64 26.80 14.60 -8.69
CA GLU A 64 26.14 15.87 -8.33
C GLU A 64 24.88 16.16 -9.16
N ILE A 65 24.82 15.73 -10.42
CA ILE A 65 23.69 15.93 -11.32
C ILE A 65 22.55 14.97 -10.94
N GLU A 66 22.85 13.68 -10.75
CA GLU A 66 21.84 12.69 -10.35
C GLU A 66 21.30 12.97 -8.95
N ARG A 67 22.14 13.46 -8.02
CA ARG A 67 21.72 13.90 -6.68
C ARG A 67 20.68 15.03 -6.72
N LYS A 68 20.87 16.03 -7.59
CA LYS A 68 19.87 17.10 -7.78
C LYS A 68 18.57 16.55 -8.37
N ARG A 69 18.64 15.61 -9.31
CA ARG A 69 17.46 14.94 -9.88
C ARG A 69 16.71 14.09 -8.86
N LYS A 70 17.41 13.41 -7.95
CA LYS A 70 16.83 12.67 -6.82
C LYS A 70 15.96 13.58 -5.94
N SER A 71 16.46 14.77 -5.59
CA SER A 71 15.70 15.75 -4.80
C SER A 71 14.44 16.21 -5.55
N SER A 72 14.55 16.53 -6.84
CA SER A 72 13.40 16.88 -7.67
C SER A 72 12.37 15.75 -7.78
N PHE A 73 12.83 14.50 -7.92
CA PHE A 73 11.98 13.31 -7.91
C PHE A 73 11.19 13.19 -6.61
N PHE A 74 11.83 13.33 -5.45
CA PHE A 74 11.13 13.29 -4.16
C PHE A 74 10.16 14.45 -3.99
N ASN A 75 10.49 15.64 -4.48
CA ASN A 75 9.57 16.78 -4.44
C ASN A 75 8.28 16.48 -5.23
N TRP A 76 8.42 15.97 -6.46
CA TRP A 76 7.28 15.53 -7.27
C TRP A 76 6.52 14.37 -6.64
N PHE A 77 7.22 13.40 -6.05
CA PHE A 77 6.61 12.28 -5.35
C PHE A 77 5.72 12.74 -4.19
N TYR A 78 6.23 13.62 -3.32
CA TYR A 78 5.45 14.18 -2.20
C TYR A 78 4.30 15.05 -2.69
N PHE A 79 4.52 15.85 -3.74
CA PHE A 79 3.45 16.64 -4.35
C PHE A 79 2.31 15.75 -4.86
N SER A 80 2.63 14.69 -5.60
CA SER A 80 1.64 13.72 -6.09
C SER A 80 0.92 12.98 -4.95
N ILE A 81 1.61 12.65 -3.85
CA ILE A 81 0.96 12.05 -2.67
C ILE A 81 -0.06 12.99 -2.05
N ASN A 82 0.29 14.27 -1.87
CA ASN A 82 -0.62 15.24 -1.27
C ASN A 82 -1.84 15.50 -2.15
N ILE A 83 -1.66 15.62 -3.47
CA ILE A 83 -2.78 15.71 -4.42
C ILE A 83 -3.63 14.43 -4.37
N GLY A 84 -3.00 13.26 -4.39
CA GLY A 84 -3.71 11.99 -4.28
C GLY A 84 -4.54 11.89 -2.99
N ALA A 85 -3.99 12.36 -1.87
CA ALA A 85 -4.69 12.40 -0.59
C ALA A 85 -5.88 13.37 -0.61
N LEU A 86 -5.73 14.54 -1.25
CA LEU A 86 -6.82 15.51 -1.44
C LEU A 86 -7.96 14.90 -2.27
N VAL A 87 -7.63 14.28 -3.41
CA VAL A 87 -8.60 13.63 -4.30
C VAL A 87 -9.27 12.45 -3.59
N ALA A 88 -8.51 11.65 -2.84
CA ALA A 88 -9.07 10.55 -2.07
C ALA A 88 -10.03 11.04 -0.98
N SER A 89 -9.68 12.11 -0.27
CA SER A 89 -10.50 12.66 0.81
C SER A 89 -11.75 13.41 0.33
N SER A 90 -11.80 13.79 -0.95
CA SER A 90 -12.93 14.51 -1.55
C SER A 90 -13.74 13.59 -2.47
N VAL A 91 -13.17 13.25 -3.62
CA VAL A 91 -13.85 12.52 -4.70
C VAL A 91 -14.13 11.07 -4.31
N LEU A 92 -13.16 10.33 -3.75
CA LEU A 92 -13.41 8.93 -3.39
C LEU A 92 -14.43 8.80 -2.26
N ILE A 93 -14.38 9.66 -1.24
CA ILE A 93 -15.40 9.66 -0.18
C ILE A 93 -16.77 10.01 -0.77
N TRP A 94 -16.86 10.98 -1.68
CA TRP A 94 -18.12 11.31 -2.34
C TRP A 94 -18.70 10.12 -3.13
N ILE A 95 -17.85 9.38 -3.87
CA ILE A 95 -18.27 8.18 -4.61
C ILE A 95 -18.73 7.07 -3.64
N GLN A 96 -18.00 6.83 -2.55
CA GLN A 96 -18.36 5.84 -1.54
C GLN A 96 -19.75 6.11 -0.94
N MET A 97 -20.05 7.39 -0.66
CA MET A 97 -21.30 7.79 -0.02
C MET A 97 -22.49 7.88 -0.99
N ASN A 98 -22.29 8.30 -2.24
CA ASN A 98 -23.40 8.53 -3.19
C ASN A 98 -23.63 7.40 -4.20
N VAL A 99 -22.57 6.73 -4.66
CA VAL A 99 -22.64 5.68 -5.69
C VAL A 99 -22.58 4.29 -5.07
N GLY A 100 -21.81 4.15 -3.98
CA GLY A 100 -21.74 2.95 -3.17
C GLY A 100 -20.32 2.44 -2.94
N TRP A 101 -20.20 1.56 -1.94
CA TRP A 101 -18.93 1.01 -1.47
C TRP A 101 -18.22 0.14 -2.52
N ASP A 102 -18.97 -0.48 -3.43
CA ASP A 102 -18.42 -1.30 -4.52
C ASP A 102 -17.51 -0.50 -5.45
N TRP A 103 -18.00 0.66 -5.91
CA TRP A 103 -17.21 1.60 -6.71
C TRP A 103 -16.11 2.25 -5.87
N GLY A 104 -16.40 2.54 -4.61
CA GLY A 104 -15.47 3.10 -3.64
C GLY A 104 -14.20 2.26 -3.43
N PHE A 105 -14.32 0.93 -3.42
CA PHE A 105 -13.18 0.00 -3.33
C PHE A 105 -12.68 -0.47 -4.69
N GLY A 106 -13.55 -0.52 -5.70
CA GLY A 106 -13.20 -0.92 -7.07
C GLY A 106 -12.22 0.05 -7.74
N ILE A 107 -12.44 1.37 -7.61
CA ILE A 107 -11.56 2.38 -8.23
C ILE A 107 -10.11 2.26 -7.71
N PRO A 108 -9.85 2.24 -6.38
CA PRO A 108 -8.50 1.98 -5.87
C PRO A 108 -7.92 0.62 -6.28
N ALA A 109 -8.74 -0.41 -6.42
CA ALA A 109 -8.27 -1.73 -6.87
C ALA A 109 -7.73 -1.68 -8.32
N VAL A 110 -8.45 -1.01 -9.22
CA VAL A 110 -8.03 -0.81 -10.62
C VAL A 110 -6.78 0.08 -10.68
N ALA A 111 -6.75 1.19 -9.93
CA ALA A 111 -5.59 2.07 -9.87
C ALA A 111 -4.32 1.33 -9.39
N MET A 112 -4.45 0.46 -8.38
CA MET A 112 -3.35 -0.38 -7.91
C MET A 112 -2.90 -1.40 -8.98
N ALA A 113 -3.84 -2.02 -9.70
CA ALA A 113 -3.51 -2.95 -10.78
C ALA A 113 -2.72 -2.24 -11.90
N ILE A 114 -3.15 -1.05 -12.29
CA ILE A 114 -2.45 -0.20 -13.27
C ILE A 114 -1.03 0.13 -12.78
N ALA A 115 -0.88 0.54 -11.51
CA ALA A 115 0.43 0.84 -10.93
C ALA A 115 1.37 -0.37 -10.97
N VAL A 116 0.86 -1.57 -10.66
CA VAL A 116 1.62 -2.82 -10.74
C VAL A 116 2.06 -3.12 -12.17
N VAL A 117 1.19 -2.92 -13.16
CA VAL A 117 1.53 -3.10 -14.58
C VAL A 117 2.65 -2.15 -15.00
N PHE A 118 2.56 -0.86 -14.65
CA PHE A 118 3.64 0.10 -14.95
C PHE A 118 4.95 -0.25 -14.27
N PHE A 119 4.90 -0.71 -13.01
CA PHE A 119 6.07 -1.15 -12.28
C PHE A 119 6.75 -2.34 -12.98
N PHE A 120 6.00 -3.36 -13.39
CA PHE A 120 6.58 -4.49 -14.13
C PHE A 120 7.05 -4.11 -15.53
N ALA A 121 6.37 -3.21 -16.23
CA ALA A 121 6.80 -2.73 -17.54
C ALA A 121 8.16 -2.02 -17.46
N GLY A 122 8.43 -1.30 -16.38
CA GLY A 122 9.72 -0.64 -16.13
C GLY A 122 10.84 -1.56 -15.64
N SER A 123 10.55 -2.84 -15.35
CA SER A 123 11.48 -3.77 -14.69
C SER A 123 12.86 -3.89 -15.36
N ARG A 124 12.94 -3.75 -16.69
CA ARG A 124 14.21 -3.84 -17.45
C ARG A 124 15.09 -2.60 -17.32
N THR A 125 14.53 -1.47 -16.89
CA THR A 125 15.24 -0.17 -16.82
C THR A 125 15.77 0.12 -15.42
N TYR A 126 15.33 -0.62 -14.40
CA TYR A 126 15.67 -0.33 -13.01
C TYR A 126 17.09 -0.73 -12.63
N ARG A 127 17.75 0.12 -11.84
CA ARG A 127 19.01 -0.20 -11.15
C ARG A 127 18.67 -1.06 -9.93
N LEU A 128 19.14 -2.30 -9.93
CA LEU A 128 19.00 -3.24 -8.82
C LEU A 128 20.19 -3.11 -7.88
N GLN A 129 19.94 -2.57 -6.67
CA GLN A 129 20.96 -2.51 -5.63
C GLN A 129 21.29 -3.90 -5.09
N LYS A 130 22.56 -4.11 -4.74
CA LYS A 130 22.99 -5.37 -4.12
C LYS A 130 22.39 -5.47 -2.71
N PRO A 131 22.02 -6.67 -2.22
CA PRO A 131 21.45 -6.84 -0.89
C PRO A 131 22.40 -6.32 0.21
N GLY A 132 21.99 -5.26 0.93
CA GLY A 132 22.81 -4.58 1.95
C GLY A 132 22.94 -5.29 3.32
N GLY A 133 22.50 -6.56 3.41
CA GLY A 133 22.35 -7.27 4.67
C GLY A 133 21.16 -6.78 5.51
N SER A 134 20.81 -7.49 6.58
CA SER A 134 19.65 -7.15 7.42
C SER A 134 20.06 -6.30 8.63
N PRO A 135 19.47 -5.10 8.81
CA PRO A 135 19.67 -4.28 10.00
C PRO A 135 19.29 -4.99 11.30
N LEU A 136 18.26 -5.85 11.27
CA LEU A 136 17.84 -6.65 12.42
C LEU A 136 18.94 -7.61 12.87
N THR A 137 19.68 -8.19 11.92
CA THR A 137 20.80 -9.08 12.24
C THR A 137 21.93 -8.30 12.91
N ARG A 138 22.20 -7.05 12.50
CA ARG A 138 23.17 -6.18 13.19
C ARG A 138 22.69 -5.83 14.60
N ILE A 139 21.41 -5.50 14.79
CA ILE A 139 20.84 -5.22 16.11
C ILE A 139 20.98 -6.46 17.03
N ALA A 140 20.62 -7.64 16.53
CA ALA A 140 20.76 -8.89 17.27
C ALA A 140 22.23 -9.18 17.63
N GLN A 141 23.17 -8.95 16.71
CA GLN A 141 24.61 -9.08 16.97
C GLN A 141 25.10 -8.12 18.06
N VAL A 142 24.64 -6.86 18.05
CA VAL A 142 24.97 -5.87 19.10
C VAL A 142 24.43 -6.32 20.45
N ILE A 143 23.16 -6.76 20.52
CA ILE A 143 22.55 -7.25 21.76
C ILE A 143 23.33 -8.45 22.31
N VAL A 144 23.62 -9.44 21.47
CA VAL A 144 24.40 -10.63 21.87
C VAL A 144 25.81 -10.25 22.31
N ALA A 145 26.48 -9.33 21.61
CA ALA A 145 27.81 -8.85 21.97
C ALA A 145 27.82 -8.09 23.31
N SER A 146 26.76 -7.33 23.61
CA SER A 146 26.58 -6.65 24.89
C SER A 146 26.41 -7.64 26.04
N PHE A 147 25.59 -8.69 25.87
CA PHE A 147 25.43 -9.74 26.89
C PHE A 147 26.66 -10.62 27.08
N LYS A 148 27.48 -10.81 26.04
CA LYS A 148 28.76 -11.54 26.16
C LYS A 148 29.88 -10.73 26.85
N LYS A 149 29.71 -9.42 27.00
CA LYS A 149 30.67 -8.54 27.69
C LYS A 149 30.31 -8.29 29.17
N LEU A 150 29.11 -8.66 29.61
CA LEU A 150 28.75 -8.81 31.03
C LEU A 150 29.29 -10.14 31.57
#